data_AF-A0A944ASQ7-F1
#
_entry.id   AF-A0A944ASQ7-F1
#
_cell.length_a   1.000
_cell.length_b   1.000
_cell.length_c   1.000
_cell.angle_alpha   90.00
_cell.angle_beta   90.00
_cell.angle_gamma   90.00
#
_symmetry.space_group_name_H-M   'P 1'
#
loop_
_entity.id
_entity.type
_entity.pdbx_description
1 polymer ?
#
loop_
_entity_poly.entity_id
_entity_poly.type
_entity_poly.pdbx_seq_one_letter_code
_entity_poly.pdbx_strand_id
1 'polypeptide(L)' 'MKKTAAPEELWLQKEVIEFLRCAPSSFHSCERYDWLKSRVIKDGRRRKYKKSDVLAFVEHLQKSA' A
#
# COMPACT_ATOMS: atom_id res chain seq x y z
N MET A 1 -11.48 -9.67 -26.29
CA MET A 1 -10.42 -8.66 -26.07
C MET A 1 -9.55 -9.10 -24.90
N LYS A 2 -8.28 -9.45 -25.13
CA LYS A 2 -7.35 -9.72 -24.03
C LYS A 2 -7.12 -8.38 -23.34
N LYS A 3 -7.64 -8.22 -22.11
CA LYS A 3 -7.26 -7.08 -21.26
C LYS A 3 -5.77 -7.25 -21.00
N THR A 4 -4.94 -6.52 -21.75
CA THR A 4 -3.53 -6.36 -21.45
C THR A 4 -3.50 -5.66 -20.11
N ALA A 5 -3.35 -6.42 -19.02
CA ALA A 5 -3.19 -5.85 -17.70
C ALA A 5 -1.98 -4.93 -17.79
N ALA A 6 -2.20 -3.62 -17.60
CA ALA A 6 -1.09 -2.68 -17.48
C ALA A 6 -0.13 -3.24 -16.42
N PRO A 7 1.19 -3.14 -16.63
CA PRO A 7 2.15 -3.61 -15.63
C PRO A 7 1.79 -2.97 -14.29
N GLU A 8 1.59 -3.80 -13.29
CA GLU A 8 1.10 -3.36 -11.99
C GLU A 8 2.13 -2.42 -11.35
N GLU A 9 1.74 -1.16 -11.14
CA GLU A 9 2.63 -0.12 -10.62
C GLU A 9 2.97 -0.43 -9.16
N LEU A 10 4.28 -0.47 -8.86
CA LEU A 10 4.81 -0.72 -7.53
C LEU A 10 5.31 0.57 -6.91
N TRP A 11 4.84 0.85 -5.70
CA TRP A 11 5.27 1.98 -4.89
C TRP A 11 6.19 1.53 -3.78
N LEU A 12 7.24 2.29 -3.51
CA LEU A 12 8.06 2.13 -2.32
C LEU A 12 7.27 2.47 -1.07
N GLN A 13 7.66 1.90 0.07
CA GLN A 13 7.04 2.22 1.35
C GLN A 13 6.98 3.73 1.64
N LYS A 14 8.02 4.50 1.25
CA LYS A 14 8.02 5.95 1.39
C LYS A 14 6.86 6.61 0.62
N GLU A 15 6.62 6.18 -0.62
CA GLU A 15 5.57 6.72 -1.48
C GLU A 15 4.19 6.37 -0.93
N VAL A 16 4.03 5.17 -0.37
CA VAL A 16 2.80 4.76 0.31
C VAL A 16 2.54 5.61 1.56
N ILE A 17 3.56 5.84 2.39
CA ILE A 17 3.42 6.65 3.61
C ILE A 17 3.07 8.10 3.25
N GLU A 18 3.73 8.67 2.23
CA GLU A 18 3.44 10.00 1.69
C GLU A 18 2.01 10.09 1.15
N PHE A 19 1.57 9.09 0.38
CA PHE A 19 0.22 9.02 -0.19
C PHE A 19 -0.86 8.93 0.89
N LEU A 20 -0.65 8.09 1.90
CA LEU A 20 -1.57 7.94 3.03
C LEU A 20 -1.52 9.13 4.01
N ARG A 21 -0.60 10.08 3.81
CA ARG A 21 -0.37 11.25 4.67
C ARG A 21 -0.27 10.88 6.16
N CYS A 22 0.42 9.79 6.45
CA CYS A 22 0.59 9.30 7.82
C CYS A 22 2.03 9.44 8.30
N ALA A 23 2.22 9.50 9.62
CA ALA A 23 3.56 9.47 10.19
C ALA A 23 4.20 8.08 9.96
N PRO A 24 5.50 7.98 9.64
CA PRO A 24 6.18 6.70 9.46
C PRO A 24 6.08 5.79 10.70
N SER A 25 6.14 6.38 11.89
CA SER A 25 5.96 5.67 13.16
C SER A 25 4.57 5.02 13.24
N SER A 26 3.52 5.79 12.94
CA SER A 26 2.14 5.30 12.91
C SER A 26 1.92 4.21 11.88
N PHE A 27 2.54 4.31 10.70
CA PHE A 27 2.46 3.26 9.68
C PHE A 27 2.99 1.91 10.22
N HIS A 28 4.07 1.96 11.01
CA HIS A 28 4.71 0.77 11.55
C HIS A 28 3.98 0.16 12.74
N SER A 29 3.46 0.99 13.66
CA SER A 29 2.87 0.52 14.92
C SER A 29 1.36 0.32 14.87
N CYS A 30 0.63 1.04 14.01
CA CYS A 30 -0.83 0.99 14.03
C CYS A 30 -1.36 -0.24 13.28
N GLU A 31 -2.24 -0.98 13.93
CA GLU A 31 -2.89 -2.19 13.41
C GLU A 31 -3.73 -1.89 12.16
N ARG A 32 -4.24 -0.66 12.00
CA ARG A 32 -5.02 -0.30 10.81
C ARG A 32 -4.23 -0.53 9.52
N TYR A 33 -2.89 -0.48 9.56
CA TYR A 33 -2.04 -0.70 8.39
C TYR A 33 -1.56 -2.15 8.27
N ASP A 34 -1.91 -3.06 9.19
CA ASP A 34 -1.47 -4.46 9.15
C ASP A 34 -1.92 -5.16 7.87
N TRP A 35 -3.14 -4.84 7.41
CA TRP A 35 -3.64 -5.32 6.13
C TRP A 35 -2.69 -4.97 4.98
N LEU A 36 -2.23 -3.73 4.91
CA LEU A 36 -1.32 -3.28 3.86
C LEU A 36 0.08 -3.85 4.06
N LYS A 37 0.59 -3.86 5.30
CA LYS A 37 1.90 -4.44 5.67
C LYS A 37 1.99 -5.93 5.35
N SER A 38 0.89 -6.67 5.43
CA SER A 38 0.84 -8.10 5.07
C SER A 38 1.05 -8.34 3.57
N ARG A 39 0.75 -7.35 2.73
CA ARG A 39 0.88 -7.40 1.26
C ARG A 39 2.19 -6.81 0.74
N VAL A 40 3.14 -6.55 1.64
CA VAL A 40 4.43 -6.00 1.26
C VAL A 40 5.21 -6.96 0.36
N ILE A 41 5.72 -6.44 -0.74
CA ILE A 41 6.67 -7.13 -1.61
C ILE A 41 8.07 -6.77 -1.14
N LYS A 42 8.82 -7.77 -0.69
CA LYS A 42 10.22 -7.60 -0.27
C LYS A 42 11.12 -7.66 -1.51
N ASP A 43 11.75 -6.53 -1.83
CA ASP A 43 12.68 -6.36 -2.95
C ASP A 43 14.07 -6.04 -2.38
N GLY A 44 14.78 -7.09 -1.94
CA GLY A 44 16.01 -6.96 -1.17
C GLY A 44 15.79 -6.19 0.14
N ARG A 45 16.44 -5.03 0.28
CA ARG A 45 16.26 -4.13 1.45
C ARG A 45 15.05 -3.21 1.33
N ARG A 46 14.42 -3.13 0.15
CA ARG A 46 13.30 -2.23 -0.11
C ARG A 46 11.98 -2.97 0.10
N ARG A 47 10.99 -2.23 0.61
CA ARG A 47 9.61 -2.68 0.74
C ARG A 47 8.79 -1.97 -0.31
N LYS A 48 8.12 -2.74 -1.15
CA LYS A 48 7.24 -2.26 -2.22
C LYS A 48 5.80 -2.70 -1.95
N TYR A 49 4.85 -1.95 -2.46
CA TYR A 49 3.43 -2.24 -2.40
C TYR A 49 2.83 -2.02 -3.77
N LYS A 50 1.83 -2.84 -4.12
CA LYS A 50 1.07 -2.62 -5.34
C LYS A 50 0.19 -1.40 -5.14
N LYS A 51 0.18 -0.49 -6.11
CA LYS A 51 -0.72 0.68 -6.08
C LYS A 51 -2.18 0.28 -5.94
N SER A 52 -2.58 -0.82 -6.60
CA SER A 52 -3.92 -1.41 -6.49
C SER A 52 -4.29 -1.77 -5.04
N ASP A 53 -3.39 -2.39 -4.29
CA ASP A 53 -3.59 -2.70 -2.87
C ASP A 53 -3.71 -1.43 -2.02
N VAL A 54 -2.86 -0.42 -2.27
CA VAL A 54 -2.89 0.86 -1.54
C VAL A 54 -4.21 1.59 -1.76
N LEU A 55 -4.72 1.61 -2.99
CA LEU A 55 -6.01 2.23 -3.31
C LEU A 55 -7.17 1.45 -2.68
N ALA A 56 -7.18 0.12 -2.79
CA ALA A 56 -8.19 -0.71 -2.16
C ALA A 56 -8.22 -0.54 -0.64
N PHE A 57 -7.06 -0.34 -0.02
CA PHE A 57 -6.96 0.00 1.40
C PHE A 57 -7.64 1.32 1.73
N VAL A 58 -7.38 2.38 0.95
CA VAL A 58 -8.03 3.69 1.16
C VAL A 58 -9.55 3.59 1.00
N GLU A 59 -10.03 2.86 -0.01
CA GLU A 59 -11.46 2.61 -0.18
C GLU A 59 -12.06 1.87 1.03
N HIS A 60 -11.33 0.90 1.58
CA HIS A 60 -11.76 0.20 2.80
C HIS A 60 -11.82 1.14 4.02
N LEU A 61 -10.86 2.05 4.16
CA LEU A 61 -10.87 3.07 5.22
C LEU A 61 -12.06 4.03 5.09
N GLN A 62 -12.42 4.42 3.88
CA GLN A 62 -13.54 5.34 3.63
C GLN A 62 -14.91 4.69 3.89
N LYS A 63 -15.05 3.38 3.66
CA LYS A 63 -16.31 2.66 3.90
C LYS A 63 -16.53 2.25 5.35
N SER A 64 -15.46 2.25 6.16
CA SER A 64 -15.51 1.87 7.58
C SER A 64 -15.55 3.09 8.52
N ALA A 65 -15.66 4.30 7.96
CA ALA A 65 -15.79 5.57 8.67
C ALA A 65 -17.22 6.10 8.49
#